data_AF-A0A8X6SNL4-F1
#
_entry.id   AF-A0A8X6SNL4-F1
#
_cell.length_a   1.000
_cell.length_b   1.000
_cell.length_c   1.000
_cell.angle_alpha   90.00
_cell.angle_beta   90.00
_cell.angle_gamma   90.00
#
_symmetry.space_group_name_H-M   'P 1'
#
loop_
_entity.id
_entity.type
_entity.pdbx_description
1 polymer ?
#
loop_
_entity_poly.entity_id
_entity_poly.type
_entity_poly.pdbx_seq_one_letter_code
_entity_poly.pdbx_strand_id
1 'polypeptide(L)'
;MYPYVISLDKLNLSQFDWLEIEELEMQLIDFQSSSIWIQKFIETRKKLELIEAERLTSNISKNTSNEILETWNSIPDAFDCLKKLAYAILTIFSSTYA
;
A
#
# COMPACT_ATOMS: atom_id res chain seq x y z
N MET A 1 8.08 13.49 15.67
CA MET A 1 8.46 12.06 15.61
C MET A 1 8.67 11.75 14.13
N TYR A 2 9.92 11.61 13.69
CA TYR A 2 10.21 11.19 12.31
C TYR A 2 9.65 9.78 12.10
N PRO A 3 9.06 9.45 10.93
CA PRO A 3 8.68 8.07 10.67
C PRO A 3 9.97 7.24 10.72
N TYR A 4 9.97 6.17 11.50
CA TYR A 4 11.04 5.18 11.47
C TYR A 4 11.16 4.69 10.02
N VAL A 5 12.21 5.12 9.32
CA VAL A 5 12.54 4.58 8.00
C VAL A 5 13.08 3.19 8.27
N ILE A 6 12.20 2.19 8.22
CA ILE A 6 12.61 0.79 8.20
C ILE A 6 13.35 0.61 6.88
N SER A 7 14.65 0.35 6.93
CA SER A 7 15.41 0.09 5.71
C SER A 7 15.04 -1.31 5.21
N LEU A 8 14.54 -1.35 3.98
CA LEU A 8 14.02 -2.56 3.35
C LEU A 8 15.13 -3.59 3.16
N ASP A 9 16.38 -3.13 3.10
CA ASP A 9 17.63 -3.89 3.04
C ASP A 9 17.85 -4.85 4.23
N LYS A 10 17.09 -4.70 5.33
CA LYS A 10 17.09 -5.67 6.44
C LYS A 10 16.04 -6.78 6.29
N LEU A 11 15.11 -6.65 5.35
CA LEU A 11 14.10 -7.66 5.08
C LEU A 11 14.76 -8.80 4.28
N ASN A 12 14.70 -10.03 4.80
CA ASN A 12 15.17 -11.17 4.03
C ASN A 12 14.19 -11.45 2.88
N LEU A 13 14.55 -11.01 1.68
CA LEU A 13 13.74 -11.21 0.47
C LEU A 13 13.82 -12.64 -0.07
N SER A 14 14.67 -13.52 0.47
CA SER A 14 14.73 -14.93 0.09
C SER A 14 13.45 -15.72 0.44
N GLN A 15 12.48 -15.10 1.10
CA GLN A 15 11.15 -15.69 1.34
C GLN A 15 10.17 -15.37 0.21
N PHE A 16 10.56 -14.48 -0.70
CA PHE A 16 9.79 -14.02 -1.85
C PHE A 16 10.39 -14.55 -3.15
N ASP A 17 10.78 -15.83 -3.21
CA ASP A 17 11.34 -16.47 -4.41
C ASP A 17 10.38 -16.41 -5.63
N TRP A 18 9.09 -16.20 -5.37
CA TRP A 18 8.04 -16.02 -6.38
C TRP A 18 7.96 -14.59 -6.94
N LEU A 19 8.71 -13.65 -6.35
CA LEU A 19 8.73 -12.23 -6.71
C LEU A 19 10.03 -11.90 -7.43
N GLU A 20 9.92 -11.32 -8.61
CA GLU A 20 11.07 -10.84 -9.38
C GLU A 20 11.64 -9.59 -8.68
N ILE A 21 12.62 -9.77 -7.80
CA ILE A 21 13.15 -8.69 -6.93
C ILE A 21 13.77 -7.55 -7.73
N GLU A 22 14.54 -7.85 -8.78
CA GLU A 22 15.14 -6.82 -9.64
C GLU A 22 14.06 -5.95 -10.32
N GLU A 23 13.00 -6.59 -10.82
CA GLU A 23 11.85 -5.92 -11.41
C GLU A 23 11.08 -5.10 -10.38
N LEU A 24 10.89 -5.62 -9.16
CA LEU A 24 10.29 -4.88 -8.05
C LEU A 24 11.10 -3.62 -7.71
N GLU A 25 12.43 -3.71 -7.65
CA GLU A 25 13.30 -2.58 -7.35
C GLU A 25 13.17 -1.49 -8.42
N MET A 26 13.16 -1.86 -9.71
CA MET A 26 12.93 -0.91 -10.81
C MET A 26 11.54 -0.26 -10.70
N GLN A 27 10.50 -1.07 -10.49
CA GLN A 27 9.13 -0.59 -10.31
C GLN A 27 9.03 0.38 -9.11
N LEU A 28 9.74 0.13 -8.01
CA LEU A 28 9.75 1.03 -6.86
C LEU A 28 10.38 2.38 -7.18
N ILE A 29 11.47 2.41 -7.96
CA ILE A 29 12.12 3.65 -8.40
C ILE A 29 11.16 4.47 -9.28
N ASP A 30 10.54 3.82 -10.26
CA ASP A 30 9.56 4.47 -11.15
C ASP A 30 8.33 4.95 -10.39
N PHE A 31 7.86 4.16 -9.43
CA PHE A 31 6.72 4.51 -8.60
C PHE A 31 7.01 5.70 -7.68
N GLN A 32 8.19 5.72 -7.04
CA GLN A 32 8.63 6.80 -6.17
C GLN A 32 8.94 8.10 -6.92
N SER A 33 9.34 8.02 -8.18
CA SER A 33 9.54 9.19 -9.03
C SER A 33 8.23 9.73 -9.63
N SER A 34 7.16 8.94 -9.62
CA SER A 34 5.84 9.35 -10.12
C SER A 34 5.12 10.27 -9.14
N SER A 35 5.11 11.57 -9.47
CA SER A 35 4.34 12.58 -8.74
C SER A 35 2.84 12.27 -8.71
N ILE A 36 2.31 11.63 -9.76
CA ILE A 36 0.90 11.20 -9.84
C ILE A 36 0.59 10.17 -8.75
N TRP A 37 1.43 9.14 -8.63
CA TRP A 37 1.22 8.08 -7.62
C TRP A 37 1.42 8.60 -6.21
N ILE A 38 2.45 9.43 -6.00
CA ILE A 38 2.67 10.10 -4.71
C ILE A 38 1.43 10.90 -4.29
N GLN A 39 0.90 11.76 -5.17
CA GLN A 39 -0.27 12.57 -4.85
C GLN A 39 -1.49 11.69 -4.58
N LYS A 40 -1.72 10.66 -5.40
CA LYS A 40 -2.85 9.76 -5.23
C LYS A 40 -2.82 9.04 -3.88
N PHE A 41 -1.66 8.55 -3.44
CA PHE A 41 -1.51 7.93 -2.12
C PHE A 41 -1.68 8.94 -0.97
N ILE A 42 -1.22 10.19 -1.14
CA ILE A 42 -1.46 11.27 -0.17
C ILE A 42 -2.95 11.55 -0.02
N GLU A 43 -3.68 11.64 -1.13
CA GLU A 43 -5.12 11.86 -1.14
C GLU A 43 -5.88 10.70 -0.49
N THR A 44 -5.54 9.46 -0.86
CA THR A 44 -6.13 8.27 -0.23
C THR A 44 -5.88 8.24 1.27
N ARG A 45 -4.65 8.54 1.72
CA ARG A 45 -4.36 8.62 3.16
C ARG A 45 -5.22 9.68 3.87
N LYS A 46 -5.33 10.89 3.30
CA LYS A 46 -6.17 11.96 3.88
C LYS A 46 -7.64 11.55 3.98
N LYS A 47 -8.18 10.85 2.98
CA LYS A 47 -9.54 10.32 3.01
C LYS A 47 -9.70 9.29 4.13
N LEU A 48 -8.74 8.37 4.29
CA LEU A 48 -8.78 7.37 5.36
C LEU A 48 -8.73 8.01 6.75
N GLU A 49 -7.88 9.02 6.95
CA GLU A 49 -7.80 9.80 8.19
C GLU A 49 -9.14 10.48 8.50
N LEU A 50 -9.80 11.04 7.49
CA LEU A 50 -11.11 11.67 7.63
C LEU A 50 -12.21 10.66 7.97
N ILE A 51 -12.22 9.49 7.33
CA ILE A 51 -13.17 8.41 7.65
C ILE A 51 -12.99 7.94 9.11
N GLU A 52 -11.76 7.78 9.57
CA GLU A 52 -11.51 7.37 10.96
C GLU A 52 -11.92 8.46 11.96
N ALA A 53 -11.66 9.74 11.66
CA ALA A 53 -12.14 10.85 12.47
C ALA A 53 -13.68 10.92 12.53
N GLU A 54 -14.36 10.67 11.40
CA GLU A 54 -15.83 10.57 11.33
C GLU A 54 -16.36 9.39 12.16
N ARG A 55 -15.67 8.23 12.11
CA ARG A 55 -16.03 7.04 12.89
C ARG A 55 -16.01 7.31 14.39
N LEU A 56 -14.99 8.03 14.87
CA LEU A 56 -14.82 8.40 16.27
C LEU A 56 -15.86 9.42 16.77
N THR A 57 -16.43 10.23 15.87
CA THR A 57 -17.29 11.37 16.24
C THR A 57 -18.78 11.14 15.97
N SER A 58 -19.13 10.36 14.95
CA SER A 58 -20.51 10.29 14.43
C SER A 58 -21.14 8.90 14.46
N ASN A 59 -20.41 7.86 14.90
CA ASN A 59 -20.87 6.46 14.90
C ASN A 59 -21.28 5.91 13.51
N ILE A 60 -20.97 6.64 12.42
CA ILE A 60 -21.17 6.19 11.05
C ILE A 60 -19.96 5.34 10.66
N SER A 61 -20.20 4.05 10.44
CA SER A 61 -19.21 3.14 9.88
C SER A 61 -19.14 3.33 8.36
N LYS A 62 -18.07 3.95 7.87
CA LYS A 62 -17.71 3.94 6.45
C LYS A 62 -16.64 2.89 6.19
N ASN A 63 -16.83 2.11 5.14
CA ASN A 63 -15.89 1.06 4.73
C ASN A 63 -14.65 1.70 4.08
N THR A 64 -13.53 1.72 4.80
CA THR A 64 -12.23 2.21 4.33
C THR A 64 -11.58 1.32 3.28
N SER A 65 -11.96 0.03 3.23
CA SER A 65 -11.39 -0.94 2.29
C SER A 65 -11.69 -0.58 0.83
N ASN A 66 -12.84 0.06 0.56
CA ASN A 66 -13.20 0.46 -0.80
C ASN A 66 -12.22 1.50 -1.37
N GLU A 67 -11.87 2.53 -0.59
CA GLU A 67 -10.93 3.59 -1.03
C GLU A 67 -9.52 3.02 -1.26
N ILE A 68 -9.11 2.08 -0.41
CA ILE A 68 -7.83 1.37 -0.56
C ILE A 68 -7.86 0.55 -1.85
N LEU A 69 -8.88 -0.29 -2.05
CA LEU A 69 -9.01 -1.13 -3.24
C LEU A 69 -9.08 -0.32 -4.54
N GLU A 70 -9.85 0.76 -4.57
CA GLU A 70 -9.90 1.64 -5.75
C GLU A 70 -8.53 2.24 -6.09
N THR A 71 -7.79 2.67 -5.07
CA THR A 71 -6.44 3.21 -5.25
C THR A 71 -5.50 2.15 -5.82
N TRP A 72 -5.47 0.95 -5.23
CA TRP A 72 -4.62 -0.16 -5.68
C TRP A 72 -5.00 -0.67 -7.07
N ASN A 73 -6.29 -0.81 -7.37
CA ASN A 73 -6.77 -1.26 -8.68
C ASN A 73 -6.44 -0.28 -9.81
N SER A 74 -6.25 1.00 -9.48
CA SER A 74 -5.88 2.00 -10.48
C SER A 74 -4.41 1.96 -10.89
N ILE A 75 -3.55 1.28 -10.12
CA ILE A 75 -2.13 1.14 -10.44
C ILE A 75 -2.00 0.42 -11.80
N PRO A 76 -1.12 0.88 -12.71
CA PRO A 76 -0.88 0.24 -13.99
C PRO A 76 -0.36 -1.18 -13.85
N ASP A 77 -0.62 -2.02 -14.84
CA ASP A 77 -0.10 -3.39 -14.89
C ASP A 77 1.42 -3.45 -15.07
N ALA A 78 2.03 -2.33 -15.47
CA ALA A 78 3.49 -2.16 -15.44
C ALA A 78 4.09 -2.26 -14.02
N PHE A 79 3.28 -2.17 -12.96
CA PHE A 79 3.70 -2.34 -11.57
C PHE A 79 3.24 -3.69 -10.98
N ASP A 80 3.26 -4.77 -11.77
CA ASP A 80 2.73 -6.08 -11.37
C ASP A 80 3.44 -6.67 -10.13
N CYS A 81 4.76 -6.54 -10.02
CA CYS A 81 5.50 -7.01 -8.85
C CYS A 81 5.07 -6.26 -7.58
N LEU A 82 4.89 -4.94 -7.68
CA LEU A 82 4.36 -4.12 -6.58
C LEU A 82 2.94 -4.55 -6.19
N LYS A 83 2.06 -4.82 -7.17
CA LYS A 83 0.70 -5.31 -6.92
C LYS A 83 0.69 -6.67 -6.22
N LYS A 84 1.52 -7.63 -6.69
CA LYS A 84 1.61 -8.97 -6.09
C LYS A 84 2.11 -8.90 -4.64
N LEU A 85 3.12 -8.07 -4.36
CA LEU A 85 3.61 -7.85 -3.00
C LEU A 85 2.53 -7.25 -2.10
N ALA A 86 1.83 -6.22 -2.58
CA ALA A 86 0.73 -5.60 -1.84
C ALA A 86 -0.40 -6.60 -1.53
N TYR A 87 -0.78 -7.42 -2.52
CA TYR A 87 -1.78 -8.48 -2.33
C TYR A 87 -1.34 -9.51 -1.29
N ALA A 88 -0.09 -9.96 -1.33
CA ALA A 88 0.46 -10.89 -0.34
C ALA A 88 0.41 -10.30 1.07
N ILE A 89 0.85 -9.04 1.24
CA ILE A 89 0.82 -8.33 2.53
C ILE A 89 -0.61 -8.20 3.04
N LEU A 90 -1.54 -7.71 2.20
CA LEU A 90 -2.94 -7.55 2.57
C LEU A 90 -3.59 -8.88 2.95
N THR A 91 -3.27 -9.97 2.24
CA THR A 91 -3.79 -11.32 2.53
C THR A 91 -3.28 -11.81 3.89
N ILE A 92 -1.98 -11.66 4.16
CA ILE A 92 -1.39 -12.06 5.45
C ILE A 92 -2.04 -11.28 6.58
N PHE A 93 -2.07 -9.95 6.51
CA PHE A 93 -2.62 -9.15 7.61
C PHE A 93 -4.13 -9.26 7.75
N SER A 94 -4.89 -9.36 6.66
CA SER A 94 -6.35 -9.57 6.76
C SER A 94 -6.69 -10.91 7.42
N SER A 95 -5.88 -11.95 7.18
CA SER A 95 -6.06 -13.26 7.84
C SER A 95 -5.77 -13.23 9.35
N THR A 96 -5.05 -12.22 9.85
CA THR A 96 -4.73 -12.09 11.29
C THR A 96 -5.80 -11.35 12.12
N TYR A 97 -6.81 -10.78 11.45
CA TYR A 97 -7.97 -10.15 12.10
C TYR A 97 -9.22 -11.05 12.12
N ALA A 98 -9.08 -12.31 11.68
CA ALA A 98 -10.14 -13.32 11.70
C ALA A 98 -10.19 -14.09 13.03
#